data_AF-A0A6A6V736-F1
#
_entry.id   AF-A0A6A6V736-F1
#
_cell.length_a   1.000
_cell.length_b   1.000
_cell.length_c   1.000
_cell.angle_alpha   90.00
_cell.angle_beta   90.00
_cell.angle_gamma   90.00
#
_symmetry.space_group_name_H-M   'P 1'
#
loop_
_entity.id
_entity.type
_entity.pdbx_description
1 polymer ?
#
loop_
_entity_poly.entity_id
_entity_poly.type
_entity_poly.pdbx_seq_one_letter_code
_entity_poly.pdbx_strand_id
1 'polypeptide(L)'
;MHYSRSVDYLNLEHVFVAQLADLPPLDNLSSLGFKVAVSKRAHRIAIASWKTVRVWSLDPMAFLDPEHGLRDPKTDAVPGDYAYTEGCGWQYYDCGSFERDCVVLEPVELPSQGVVLSLEFRGEDELWGVCDSGLVRWYFGANAQGRRDVKMLG
;
A
#
# COMPACT_ATOMS: atom_id res chain seq x y z
N MET A 1 2.32 6.85 31.99
CA MET A 1 3.15 5.83 31.33
C MET A 1 3.69 6.43 30.04
N HIS A 2 4.99 6.70 29.97
CA HIS A 2 5.63 7.13 28.73
C HIS A 2 6.05 5.88 27.96
N TYR A 3 5.44 5.67 26.79
CA TYR A 3 5.83 4.61 25.86
C TYR A 3 7.23 4.94 25.30
N SER A 4 8.22 4.07 25.55
CA SER A 4 9.60 4.26 25.08
C SER A 4 10.05 3.04 24.30
N ARG A 5 10.10 3.17 22.97
CA ARG A 5 10.48 2.08 22.04
C ARG A 5 11.81 1.40 22.39
N SER A 6 12.74 2.14 23.00
CA SER A 6 14.07 1.66 23.37
C SER A 6 14.14 0.81 24.64
N VAL A 7 13.09 0.81 25.47
CA VAL A 7 13.09 0.10 26.77
C VAL A 7 12.26 -1.19 26.69
N ASP A 8 11.17 -1.18 25.91
CA ASP A 8 10.23 -2.31 25.86
C ASP A 8 10.57 -3.39 24.81
N TYR A 9 11.59 -3.16 23.97
CA TYR A 9 11.85 -3.94 22.76
C TYR A 9 13.33 -4.16 22.45
N LEU A 10 14.12 -4.62 23.42
CA LEU A 10 15.55 -4.91 23.24
C LEU A 10 15.85 -5.94 22.11
N ASN A 11 14.86 -6.72 21.70
CA ASN A 11 14.96 -7.71 20.60
C ASN A 11 13.94 -7.47 19.47
N LEU A 12 13.26 -6.31 19.41
CA LEU A 12 12.35 -6.01 18.30
C LEU A 12 13.06 -5.07 17.31
N GLU A 13 13.84 -5.66 16.41
CA GLU A 13 14.27 -4.95 15.22
C GLU A 13 13.08 -4.89 14.26
N HIS A 14 12.54 -3.69 14.02
CA HIS A 14 11.52 -3.50 13.00
C HIS A 14 12.22 -3.28 11.67
N VAL A 15 11.86 -4.08 10.68
CA VAL A 15 12.29 -3.90 9.29
C VAL A 15 11.07 -3.52 8.48
N PHE A 16 11.17 -2.43 7.71
CA PHE A 16 10.14 -2.08 6.75
C PHE A 16 10.29 -2.99 5.54
N VAL A 17 9.25 -3.76 5.23
CA VAL A 17 9.24 -4.69 4.08
C VAL A 17 8.55 -4.09 2.86
N ALA A 18 7.89 -2.96 3.00
CA ALA A 18 7.36 -2.21 1.87
C ALA A 18 7.07 -0.78 2.28
N GLN A 19 7.25 0.15 1.34
CA GLN A 19 6.85 1.53 1.48
C GLN A 19 5.63 1.81 0.61
N LEU A 20 4.60 2.44 1.17
CA LEU A 20 3.49 2.99 0.39
C LEU A 20 3.92 4.34 -0.18
N ALA A 21 4.19 4.41 -1.49
CA ALA A 21 4.50 5.68 -2.15
C ALA A 21 3.33 6.65 -2.05
N ASP A 22 3.65 7.94 -2.06
CA ASP A 22 2.69 9.03 -1.96
C ASP A 22 1.72 8.85 -0.79
N LEU A 23 2.17 8.29 0.33
CA LEU A 23 1.37 8.28 1.55
C LEU A 23 1.15 9.74 1.99
N PRO A 24 -0.09 10.17 2.28
CA PRO A 24 -0.33 11.55 2.69
C PRO A 24 0.44 11.88 3.98
N PRO A 25 0.89 13.12 4.16
CA PRO A 25 1.69 13.53 5.30
C PRO A 25 0.98 13.23 6.63
N LEU A 26 1.68 12.51 7.52
CA LEU A 26 1.18 12.06 8.82
C LEU A 26 1.23 13.13 9.91
N ASP A 27 2.00 14.20 9.68
CA ASP A 27 2.23 15.31 10.61
C ASP A 27 1.18 16.43 10.50
N ASN A 28 0.37 16.41 9.44
CA ASN A 28 -0.69 17.38 9.19
C ASN A 28 -2.02 16.69 8.86
N LEU A 29 -2.44 15.79 9.76
CA LEU A 29 -3.73 15.11 9.64
C LEU A 29 -4.86 16.08 9.97
N SER A 30 -5.90 16.06 9.13
CA SER A 30 -7.19 16.63 9.54
C SER A 30 -7.70 15.94 10.81
N SER A 31 -8.58 16.61 11.55
CA SER A 31 -9.27 16.00 12.72
C SER A 31 -10.06 14.73 12.37
N LEU A 32 -10.40 14.54 11.08
CA LEU A 32 -11.06 13.34 10.59
C LEU A 32 -10.11 12.13 10.50
N GLY A 33 -8.79 12.37 10.45
CA GLY A 33 -7.76 11.33 10.27
C GLY A 33 -7.83 10.63 8.92
N PHE A 34 -7.02 9.58 8.75
CA PHE A 34 -7.11 8.69 7.60
C PHE A 34 -8.23 7.67 7.75
N LYS A 35 -8.81 7.28 6.63
CA LYS A 35 -9.66 6.09 6.54
C LYS A 35 -8.88 5.03 5.80
N VAL A 36 -8.76 3.86 6.41
CA VAL A 36 -8.05 2.72 5.85
C VAL A 36 -9.05 1.60 5.65
N ALA A 37 -9.01 0.97 4.48
CA ALA A 37 -9.74 -0.26 4.21
C ALA A 37 -8.80 -1.28 3.57
N VAL A 38 -9.02 -2.54 3.87
CA VAL A 38 -8.26 -3.67 3.31
C VAL A 38 -9.25 -4.58 2.60
N SER A 39 -8.89 -5.01 1.40
CA SER A 39 -9.66 -5.98 0.61
C SER A 39 -9.72 -7.35 1.30
N LYS A 40 -10.65 -8.20 0.87
CA LYS A 40 -10.94 -9.48 1.54
C LYS A 40 -9.73 -10.42 1.63
N ARG A 41 -8.86 -10.45 0.62
CA ARG A 41 -7.61 -11.23 0.59
C ARG A 41 -6.39 -10.38 0.89
N ALA A 42 -6.57 -9.14 1.31
CA ALA A 42 -5.50 -8.18 1.55
C ALA A 42 -4.61 -7.88 0.33
N HIS A 43 -5.12 -8.05 -0.90
CA HIS A 43 -4.37 -7.71 -2.12
C HIS A 43 -4.39 -6.21 -2.45
N ARG A 44 -5.17 -5.45 -1.69
CA ARG A 44 -5.41 -4.03 -1.85
C ARG A 44 -5.53 -3.38 -0.48
N ILE A 45 -4.85 -2.25 -0.33
CA ILE A 45 -5.03 -1.31 0.78
C ILE A 45 -5.55 -0.01 0.17
N ALA A 46 -6.67 0.49 0.66
CA ALA A 46 -7.19 1.80 0.30
C ALA A 46 -7.00 2.76 1.47
N ILE A 47 -6.44 3.93 1.22
CA ILE A 47 -6.32 5.01 2.19
C ILE A 47 -6.98 6.25 1.63
N ALA A 48 -7.95 6.79 2.37
CA ALA A 48 -8.47 8.12 2.14
C ALA A 48 -7.85 9.12 3.11
N SER A 49 -7.39 10.24 2.55
CA SER A 49 -7.02 11.45 3.27
C SER A 49 -7.87 12.60 2.75
N TRP A 50 -8.86 12.99 3.55
CA TRP A 50 -9.81 14.05 3.21
C TRP A 50 -10.51 13.77 1.86
N LYS A 51 -10.05 14.40 0.77
CA LYS A 51 -10.62 14.28 -0.59
C LYS A 51 -9.87 13.28 -1.46
N THR A 52 -8.68 12.85 -1.07
CA THR A 52 -7.86 11.95 -1.89
C THR A 52 -8.10 10.51 -1.46
N VAL A 53 -8.32 9.62 -2.43
CA VAL A 53 -8.42 8.17 -2.20
C VAL A 53 -7.36 7.49 -3.04
N ARG A 54 -6.46 6.76 -2.39
CA ARG A 54 -5.40 5.99 -3.04
C ARG A 54 -5.54 4.53 -2.70
N VAL A 55 -5.27 3.69 -3.70
CA VAL A 55 -5.29 2.23 -3.56
C VAL A 55 -3.95 1.68 -3.97
N TRP A 56 -3.30 0.97 -3.05
CA TRP A 56 -2.07 0.23 -3.30
C TRP A 56 -2.42 -1.23 -3.58
N SER A 57 -1.72 -1.79 -4.55
CA SER A 57 -1.76 -3.22 -4.84
C SER A 57 -0.63 -3.91 -4.11
N LEU A 58 -0.95 -5.04 -3.48
CA LEU A 58 0.03 -5.91 -2.86
C LEU A 58 -0.34 -7.38 -3.10
N ASP A 59 0.64 -8.27 -3.07
CA ASP A 59 0.51 -9.71 -2.95
C ASP A 59 1.04 -10.10 -1.57
N PRO A 60 0.15 -10.39 -0.59
CA PRO A 60 0.54 -10.78 0.75
C PRO A 60 1.46 -12.01 0.79
N MET A 61 1.29 -12.95 -0.14
CA MET A 61 2.13 -14.15 -0.17
C MET A 61 3.55 -13.83 -0.59
N ALA A 62 3.76 -12.76 -1.36
CA ALA A 62 5.10 -12.30 -1.70
C ALA A 62 5.90 -11.80 -0.48
N PHE A 63 5.23 -11.55 0.66
CA PHE A 63 5.84 -11.16 1.93
C PHE A 63 5.80 -12.24 3.01
N LEU A 64 4.99 -13.28 2.84
CA LEU A 64 4.68 -14.25 3.90
C LEU A 64 5.12 -15.68 3.57
N ASP A 65 5.30 -15.97 2.29
CA ASP A 65 5.74 -17.27 1.80
C ASP A 65 7.06 -17.09 1.03
N PRO A 66 8.17 -17.69 1.48
CA PRO A 66 9.45 -17.52 0.83
C PRO A 66 9.48 -18.18 -0.55
N GLU A 67 8.78 -19.30 -0.74
CA GLU A 67 8.73 -19.99 -2.03
C GLU A 67 7.96 -19.14 -3.06
N HIS A 68 6.92 -18.44 -2.62
CA HIS A 68 6.17 -17.52 -3.46
C HIS A 68 6.95 -16.21 -3.69
N GLY A 69 7.51 -15.59 -2.66
CA GLY A 69 8.27 -14.34 -2.78
C GLY A 69 9.52 -14.44 -3.66
N LEU A 70 10.11 -15.64 -3.77
CA LEU A 70 11.33 -15.92 -4.54
C LEU A 70 11.09 -16.32 -6.00
N ARG A 71 9.86 -16.21 -6.53
CA ARG A 71 9.38 -16.76 -7.81
C ARG A 71 10.37 -16.67 -8.99
N ASP A 72 11.34 -17.58 -9.08
CA ASP A 72 12.23 -17.71 -10.23
C ASP A 72 11.78 -18.89 -11.12
N PRO A 73 11.59 -18.69 -12.44
CA PRO A 73 11.30 -19.78 -13.36
C PRO A 73 12.48 -20.72 -13.66
N LYS A 74 13.74 -20.41 -13.30
CA LYS A 74 14.91 -21.23 -13.69
C LYS A 74 16.07 -21.41 -12.69
N THR A 75 16.40 -20.50 -11.77
CA THR A 75 17.47 -20.58 -10.70
C THR A 75 17.99 -19.15 -10.48
N ASP A 76 18.20 -18.59 -9.29
CA ASP A 76 19.11 -18.97 -8.20
C ASP A 76 18.54 -18.48 -6.86
N ALA A 77 18.39 -19.39 -5.89
CA ALA A 77 17.76 -19.09 -4.60
C ALA A 77 18.48 -17.97 -3.84
N VAL A 78 17.75 -16.90 -3.51
CA VAL A 78 18.26 -15.85 -2.63
C VAL A 78 18.14 -16.34 -1.17
N PRO A 79 19.22 -16.42 -0.38
CA PRO A 79 19.19 -17.10 0.91
C PRO A 79 18.42 -16.31 1.99
N GLY A 80 17.63 -17.02 2.79
CA GLY A 80 17.16 -16.56 4.11
C GLY A 80 16.19 -15.38 4.05
N ASP A 81 16.33 -14.46 5.02
CA ASP A 81 15.34 -13.40 5.25
C ASP A 81 15.33 -12.30 4.17
N TYR A 82 16.28 -12.32 3.22
CA TYR A 82 16.36 -11.36 2.12
C TYR A 82 15.05 -11.26 1.33
N ALA A 83 14.37 -12.39 1.12
CA ALA A 83 13.07 -12.44 0.43
C ALA A 83 12.00 -11.59 1.13
N TYR A 84 12.14 -11.36 2.43
CA TYR A 84 11.19 -10.60 3.24
C TYR A 84 11.67 -9.19 3.56
N THR A 85 12.98 -8.98 3.69
CA THR A 85 13.53 -7.69 4.11
C THR A 85 13.84 -6.80 2.92
N GLU A 86 14.46 -7.33 1.86
CA GLU A 86 15.05 -6.54 0.77
C GLU A 86 14.39 -6.82 -0.59
N GLY A 87 14.10 -8.09 -0.87
CA GLY A 87 13.48 -8.61 -2.08
C GLY A 87 11.98 -8.92 -1.91
N CYS A 88 11.30 -8.20 -1.05
CA CYS A 88 9.92 -8.44 -0.70
C CYS A 88 8.96 -8.02 -1.83
N GLY A 89 8.62 -8.98 -2.67
CA GLY A 89 7.67 -8.82 -3.77
C GLY A 89 8.16 -7.96 -4.94
N TRP A 90 9.47 -7.72 -5.09
CA TRP A 90 10.02 -6.96 -6.24
C TRP A 90 9.68 -7.58 -7.60
N GLN A 91 9.40 -8.88 -7.66
CA GLN A 91 8.95 -9.58 -8.87
C GLN A 91 7.44 -9.48 -9.11
N TYR A 92 6.70 -9.04 -8.08
CA TYR A 92 5.24 -8.92 -8.08
C TYR A 92 4.78 -7.49 -8.30
N TYR A 93 5.63 -6.51 -7.99
CA TYR A 93 5.34 -5.09 -8.15
C TYR A 93 6.15 -4.51 -9.28
N ASP A 94 5.47 -3.79 -10.18
CA ASP A 94 6.12 -2.96 -11.18
C ASP A 94 6.61 -1.68 -10.52
N CYS A 95 7.61 -1.82 -9.65
CA CYS A 95 8.22 -0.74 -8.89
C CYS A 95 9.65 -0.55 -9.41
N GLY A 96 9.86 0.51 -10.19
CA GLY A 96 11.20 0.89 -10.65
C GLY A 96 12.11 1.46 -9.54
N SER A 97 11.63 1.50 -8.30
CA SER A 97 12.23 2.22 -7.18
C SER A 97 12.30 1.33 -5.92
N PHE A 98 13.51 1.18 -5.40
CA PHE A 98 13.79 0.68 -4.06
C PHE A 98 14.19 1.86 -3.18
N GLU A 99 13.68 1.93 -1.96
CA GLU A 99 14.08 2.94 -0.98
C GLU A 99 14.28 2.29 0.38
N ARG A 100 15.40 2.60 1.06
CA ARG A 100 15.75 2.05 2.40
C ARG A 100 15.65 0.53 2.45
N ASP A 101 16.19 -0.11 1.41
CA ASP A 101 16.24 -1.57 1.29
C ASP A 101 14.86 -2.24 1.29
N CYS A 102 13.80 -1.57 0.82
CA CYS A 102 12.49 -2.19 0.65
C CYS A 102 11.81 -1.76 -0.66
N VAL A 103 10.79 -2.52 -1.07
CA VAL A 103 10.02 -2.24 -2.29
C VAL A 103 9.05 -1.08 -2.08
N VAL A 104 9.01 -0.17 -3.05
CA VAL A 104 8.07 0.95 -3.08
C VAL A 104 6.81 0.59 -3.86
N LEU A 105 5.66 0.59 -3.20
CA LEU A 105 4.35 0.34 -3.80
C LEU A 105 3.73 1.65 -4.28
N GLU A 106 3.48 1.76 -5.58
CA GLU A 106 2.85 2.93 -6.19
C GLU A 106 1.30 2.83 -6.13
N PRO A 107 0.60 3.91 -5.73
CA PRO A 107 -0.86 3.90 -5.65
C PRO A 107 -1.53 4.18 -7.00
N VAL A 108 -2.75 3.66 -7.14
CA VAL A 108 -3.76 4.21 -8.06
C VAL A 108 -4.56 5.27 -7.30
N GLU A 109 -4.60 6.51 -7.82
CA GLU A 109 -5.49 7.55 -7.29
C GLU A 109 -6.89 7.41 -7.90
N LEU A 110 -7.91 7.30 -7.05
CA LEU A 110 -9.30 7.18 -7.47
C LEU A 110 -9.98 8.55 -7.54
N PRO A 111 -10.91 8.76 -8.49
CA PRO A 111 -11.65 10.00 -8.59
C PRO A 111 -12.54 10.18 -7.35
N SER A 112 -12.45 11.33 -6.68
CA SER A 112 -13.27 11.64 -5.51
C SER A 112 -13.89 13.04 -5.64
N GLN A 113 -15.18 13.15 -5.30
CA GLN A 113 -15.96 14.39 -5.35
C GLN A 113 -16.43 14.85 -3.97
N GLY A 114 -15.61 14.64 -2.94
CA GLY A 114 -16.02 14.97 -1.57
C GLY A 114 -15.03 14.55 -0.51
N VAL A 115 -15.32 14.95 0.72
CA VAL A 115 -14.59 14.47 1.89
C VAL A 115 -15.04 13.05 2.21
N VAL A 116 -14.11 12.10 2.21
CA VAL A 116 -14.38 10.69 2.50
C VAL A 116 -14.40 10.47 4.01
N LEU A 117 -15.54 10.03 4.51
CA LEU A 117 -15.84 9.79 5.93
C LEU A 117 -15.60 8.32 6.32
N SER A 118 -15.79 7.39 5.38
CA SER A 118 -15.61 5.95 5.59
C SER A 118 -15.24 5.24 4.28
N LEU A 119 -14.55 4.10 4.39
CA LEU A 119 -14.19 3.20 3.29
C LEU A 119 -14.47 1.74 3.67
N GLU A 120 -14.97 0.95 2.72
CA GLU A 120 -15.17 -0.49 2.89
C GLU A 120 -15.01 -1.23 1.55
N PHE A 121 -14.22 -2.31 1.54
CA PHE A 121 -14.14 -3.19 0.38
C PHE A 121 -15.32 -4.17 0.32
N ARG A 122 -15.89 -4.35 -0.88
CA ARG A 122 -16.88 -5.39 -1.20
C ARG A 122 -16.27 -6.39 -2.19
N GLY A 123 -15.29 -7.16 -1.72
CA GLY A 123 -14.50 -8.07 -2.55
C GLY A 123 -13.06 -7.58 -2.68
N GLU A 124 -12.44 -7.82 -3.83
CA GLU A 124 -11.05 -7.38 -4.09
C GLU A 124 -11.01 -6.04 -4.84
N ASP A 125 -11.86 -5.90 -5.86
CA ASP A 125 -11.77 -4.83 -6.87
C ASP A 125 -12.88 -3.78 -6.73
N GLU A 126 -13.66 -3.86 -5.65
CA GLU A 126 -14.81 -3.00 -5.40
C GLU A 126 -14.67 -2.32 -4.04
N LEU A 127 -14.56 -0.99 -4.07
CA LEU A 127 -14.44 -0.15 -2.90
C LEU A 127 -15.67 0.75 -2.78
N TRP A 128 -16.25 0.81 -1.59
CA TRP A 128 -17.32 1.72 -1.25
C TRP A 128 -16.80 2.79 -0.29
N GLY A 129 -17.35 3.99 -0.42
CA GLY A 129 -17.06 5.08 0.50
C GLY A 129 -18.31 5.89 0.81
N VAL A 130 -18.34 6.45 2.01
CA VAL A 130 -19.31 7.49 2.37
C VAL A 130 -18.60 8.82 2.32
N CYS A 131 -19.11 9.74 1.50
CA CYS A 131 -18.63 11.10 1.36
C CYS A 131 -19.65 12.10 1.94
N ASP A 132 -19.21 13.33 2.16
CA ASP A 132 -20.10 14.48 2.44
C ASP A 132 -21.19 14.69 1.36
N SER A 133 -20.89 14.31 0.11
CA SER A 133 -21.83 14.35 -1.01
C SER A 133 -22.70 13.09 -1.16
N GLY A 134 -22.47 12.04 -0.38
CA GLY A 134 -23.26 10.80 -0.40
C GLY A 134 -22.42 9.52 -0.53
N LEU A 135 -23.07 8.43 -0.95
CA LEU A 135 -22.43 7.12 -1.10
C LEU A 135 -21.75 7.01 -2.48
N VAL A 136 -20.51 6.58 -2.51
CA VAL A 136 -19.72 6.38 -3.74
C VAL A 136 -19.21 4.95 -3.83
N ARG A 137 -19.15 4.44 -5.05
CA ARG A 137 -18.63 3.13 -5.39
C ARG A 137 -17.55 3.27 -6.46
N TRP A 138 -16.41 2.65 -6.22
CA TRP A 138 -15.33 2.52 -7.19
C TRP A 138 -15.17 1.07 -7.60
N TYR A 139 -14.93 0.86 -8.89
CA TYR A 139 -14.55 -0.42 -9.45
C TYR A 139 -13.24 -0.24 -10.22
N PHE A 140 -12.22 -0.99 -9.85
CA PHE A 140 -10.90 -0.95 -10.50
C PHE A 140 -10.45 -2.39 -10.74
N GLY A 141 -10.49 -2.82 -12.00
CA GLY A 141 -10.06 -4.16 -12.36
C GLY A 141 -8.57 -4.38 -12.13
N ALA A 142 -8.11 -5.63 -12.25
CA ALA A 142 -6.72 -6.05 -12.03
C ALA A 142 -5.64 -5.24 -12.79
N ASN A 143 -6.02 -4.52 -13.85
CA ASN A 143 -5.13 -3.70 -14.68
C ASN A 143 -5.18 -2.20 -14.35
N ALA A 144 -5.84 -1.77 -13.27
CA ALA A 144 -5.80 -0.38 -12.85
C ALA A 144 -4.38 -0.03 -12.41
N GLN A 145 -3.72 0.85 -13.16
CA GLN A 145 -2.36 1.31 -12.90
C GLN A 145 -2.38 2.79 -12.51
N GLY A 146 -1.59 3.15 -11.49
CA GLY A 146 -1.30 4.54 -11.15
C GLY A 146 -0.26 5.04 -12.13
N ARG A 147 -0.67 5.80 -13.14
CA ARG A 147 0.28 6.43 -14.07
C ARG A 147 0.37 7.91 -13.75
N ARG A 148 1.56 8.36 -13.35
CA ARG A 148 1.90 9.77 -13.17
C ARG A 148 1.91 10.43 -14.55
N ASP A 149 0.94 11.29 -14.83
CA ASP A 149 1.00 12.16 -16.01
C ASP A 149 2.23 13.06 -15.89
N VAL A 150 3.23 12.83 -16.75
CA VAL A 150 4.26 13.82 -17.05
C VAL A 150 3.57 14.92 -17.84
N LYS A 151 3.04 15.92 -17.13
CA LYS A 151 2.61 17.16 -17.74
C LYS A 151 3.86 17.87 -18.26
N MET A 152 4.12 17.78 -19.56
CA MET A 152 5.00 18.73 -20.25
C MET A 152 4.34 20.10 -20.13
N LEU A 153 4.96 21.00 -19.36
CA LEU A 153 4.64 22.43 -19.42
C LEU A 153 5.13 22.93 -20.78
N GLY A 154 4.23 23.57 -21.52
CA GLY A 154 4.57 24.34 -22.71
C GLY A 154 5.35 25.60 -22.40
#